data_AF-A0A315DWT5-F1
#
_entry.id   AF-A0A315DWT5-F1
#
_cell.length_a   1.000
_cell.length_b   1.000
_cell.length_c   1.000
_cell.angle_alpha   90.00
_cell.angle_beta   90.00
_cell.angle_gamma   90.00
#
_symmetry.space_group_name_H-M   'P 1'
#
loop_
_entity.id
_entity.type
_entity.pdbx_description
1 polymer ?
#
loop_
_entity_poly.entity_id
_entity_poly.type
_entity_poly.pdbx_seq_one_letter_code
_entity_poly.pdbx_strand_id
1 'polypeptide(L)'
;MNLHLLDFDCSEDAEGVVCWDALAQPAPRYNSALLAEVALLLAWSHRFAAQGPGALEDGADWDVDLQVLLHSEAGHPVPAQAHFDLTTGTVRLTPAAEQHPLELSLSLSGTPAFAQALREQFNLP
;
A
#
# COMPACT_ATOMS: atom_id res chain seq x y z
N MET A 1 2.61 -15.29 0.85
CA MET A 1 2.87 -14.74 -0.50
C MET A 1 3.88 -13.64 -0.32
N ASN A 2 5.01 -13.63 -1.01
CA ASN A 2 6.00 -12.58 -0.79
C ASN A 2 5.77 -11.40 -1.73
N LEU A 3 5.87 -10.20 -1.19
CA LEU A 3 5.97 -8.96 -1.95
C LEU A 3 7.46 -8.77 -2.28
N HIS A 4 7.76 -8.38 -3.52
CA HIS A 4 9.14 -8.31 -4.02
C HIS A 4 9.59 -6.87 -4.27
N LEU A 5 8.65 -5.95 -4.53
CA LEU A 5 8.92 -4.55 -4.82
C LEU A 5 8.54 -3.64 -3.66
N LEU A 6 7.55 -4.02 -2.84
CA LEU A 6 7.29 -3.39 -1.55
C LEU A 6 8.24 -3.95 -0.50
N ASP A 7 9.18 -3.12 -0.06
CA ASP A 7 10.07 -3.38 1.06
C ASP A 7 9.55 -2.58 2.26
N PHE A 8 9.28 -3.26 3.37
CA PHE A 8 8.59 -2.69 4.52
C PHE A 8 9.51 -2.59 5.73
N ASP A 9 9.57 -1.39 6.30
CA ASP A 9 10.03 -1.18 7.66
C ASP A 9 8.82 -1.29 8.60
N CYS A 10 8.95 -2.08 9.68
CA CYS A 10 7.89 -2.21 10.69
C CYS A 10 8.23 -1.44 11.97
N SER A 11 7.23 -0.80 12.56
CA SER A 11 7.30 -0.26 13.92
C SER A 11 6.06 -0.66 14.71
N GLU A 12 6.21 -0.85 16.01
CA GLU A 12 5.12 -1.21 16.93
C GLU A 12 5.06 -0.17 18.05
N ASP A 13 3.85 0.27 18.38
CA ASP A 13 3.62 1.23 19.46
C ASP A 13 3.35 0.55 20.81
N ALA A 14 3.05 1.35 21.84
CA ALA A 14 2.80 0.83 23.19
C ALA A 14 1.48 0.07 23.32
N GLU A 15 0.56 0.21 22.37
CA GLU A 15 -0.76 -0.42 22.34
C GLU A 15 -0.74 -1.70 21.47
N GLY A 16 0.41 -2.00 20.85
CA GLY A 16 0.62 -3.15 19.97
C GLY A 16 0.09 -2.93 18.56
N VAL A 17 -0.27 -1.69 18.20
CA VAL A 17 -0.54 -1.32 16.82
C VAL A 17 0.79 -1.37 16.07
N VAL A 18 0.76 -1.99 14.91
CA VAL A 18 1.93 -2.10 14.03
C VAL A 18 1.70 -1.25 12.81
N CYS A 19 2.72 -0.48 12.46
CA CYS A 19 2.81 0.28 11.22
C CYS A 19 3.88 -0.35 10.32
N TRP A 20 3.53 -0.59 9.06
CA TRP A 20 4.45 -0.97 8.00
C TRP A 20 4.54 0.17 6.99
N ASP A 21 5.72 0.73 6.85
CA ASP A 21 6.02 1.79 5.90
C ASP A 21 6.86 1.23 4.75
N ALA A 22 6.44 1.47 3.52
CA ALA A 22 7.16 1.10 2.31
C ALA A 22 7.34 2.32 1.40
N LEU A 23 8.58 2.52 0.95
CA LEU A 23 8.92 3.49 -0.08
C LEU A 23 9.50 2.76 -1.29
N ALA A 24 8.85 2.91 -2.45
CA ALA A 24 9.24 2.24 -3.68
C ALA A 24 9.40 3.24 -4.83
N GLN A 25 10.56 3.18 -5.50
CA GLN A 25 10.86 3.92 -6.72
C GLN A 25 11.41 2.98 -7.81
N PRO A 26 10.56 2.08 -8.34
CA PRO A 26 11.04 1.09 -9.28
C PRO A 26 11.34 1.71 -10.66
N ALA A 27 12.11 0.99 -11.48
CA ALA A 27 12.21 1.36 -12.90
C ALA A 27 10.83 1.28 -13.58
N PRO A 28 10.51 2.15 -14.56
CA PRO A 28 9.16 2.26 -15.14
C PRO A 28 8.52 0.95 -15.61
N ARG A 29 9.34 0.00 -16.07
CA ARG A 29 8.90 -1.34 -16.50
C ARG A 29 8.29 -2.20 -15.38
N TYR A 30 8.54 -1.86 -14.12
CA TYR A 30 8.01 -2.57 -12.95
C TYR A 30 6.84 -1.84 -12.29
N ASN A 31 6.42 -0.67 -12.79
CA ASN A 31 5.29 0.08 -12.22
C ASN A 31 4.04 -0.79 -12.09
N SER A 32 3.71 -1.55 -13.15
CA SER A 32 2.55 -2.45 -13.14
C SER A 32 2.69 -3.59 -12.12
N ALA A 33 3.91 -4.11 -11.93
CA ALA A 33 4.16 -5.16 -10.94
C ALA A 33 4.05 -4.61 -9.51
N LEU A 34 4.57 -3.40 -9.25
CA LEU A 34 4.42 -2.74 -7.95
C LEU A 34 2.95 -2.47 -7.62
N LEU A 35 2.19 -1.92 -8.57
CA LEU A 35 0.75 -1.68 -8.36
C LEU A 35 -0.04 -2.97 -8.16
N ALA A 36 0.40 -4.09 -8.75
CA ALA A 36 -0.20 -5.40 -8.50
C ALA A 36 0.09 -5.91 -7.07
N GLU A 37 1.29 -5.66 -6.54
CA GLU A 37 1.61 -5.98 -5.15
C GLU A 37 0.78 -5.16 -4.16
N VAL A 38 0.63 -3.85 -4.40
CA VAL A 38 -0.26 -2.99 -3.61
C VAL A 38 -1.71 -3.48 -3.71
N ALA A 39 -2.17 -3.85 -4.90
CA ALA A 39 -3.52 -4.38 -5.09
C ALA A 39 -3.75 -5.70 -4.32
N LEU A 40 -2.75 -6.60 -4.29
CA LEU A 40 -2.82 -7.85 -3.54
C LEU A 40 -2.92 -7.60 -2.03
N LEU A 41 -2.14 -6.65 -1.52
CA LEU A 41 -2.17 -6.23 -0.12
C LEU A 41 -3.55 -5.67 0.25
N LEU A 42 -4.03 -4.67 -0.48
CA LEU A 42 -5.32 -4.03 -0.24
C LEU A 42 -6.50 -5.02 -0.38
N ALA A 43 -6.47 -5.88 -1.39
CA ALA A 43 -7.49 -6.91 -1.58
C ALA A 43 -7.55 -7.88 -0.39
N TRP A 44 -6.41 -8.24 0.18
CA TRP A 44 -6.38 -9.08 1.37
C TRP A 44 -6.91 -8.33 2.59
N SER A 45 -6.47 -7.09 2.83
CA SER A 45 -6.88 -6.29 3.99
C SER A 45 -8.40 -6.06 4.02
N HIS A 46 -8.99 -5.75 2.86
CA HIS A 46 -10.45 -5.61 2.75
C HIS A 46 -11.23 -6.91 3.00
N ARG A 47 -10.62 -8.09 2.78
CA ARG A 47 -11.27 -9.37 3.14
C ARG A 47 -11.13 -9.69 4.61
N PHE A 48 -10.10 -9.18 5.28
CA PHE A 48 -9.92 -9.33 6.71
C PHE A 48 -10.99 -8.55 7.48
N ALA A 49 -11.19 -7.27 7.15
CA ALA A 49 -12.20 -6.42 7.77
C ALA A 49 -13.14 -5.80 6.72
N ALA A 50 -14.41 -6.21 6.76
CA ALA A 50 -15.44 -5.76 5.81
C ALA A 50 -15.76 -4.25 5.91
N GLN A 51 -15.40 -3.61 7.03
CA GLN A 51 -15.54 -2.16 7.20
C GLN A 51 -14.60 -1.36 6.30
N GLY A 52 -13.51 -1.98 5.83
CA GLY A 52 -12.47 -1.30 5.04
C GLY A 52 -11.47 -0.53 5.91
N PRO A 53 -10.60 0.28 5.28
CA PRO A 53 -9.63 1.09 6.00
C PRO A 53 -10.32 2.25 6.72
N GLY A 54 -9.78 2.63 7.87
CA GLY A 54 -10.19 3.82 8.61
C GLY A 54 -9.29 4.06 9.81
N ALA A 55 -9.49 5.18 10.50
CA ALA A 55 -8.71 5.50 11.69
C ALA A 55 -8.88 4.42 12.77
N LEU A 56 -7.76 3.89 13.27
CA LEU A 56 -7.76 2.89 14.33
C LEU A 56 -8.40 3.43 15.61
N GLU A 57 -8.23 4.72 15.89
CA GLU A 57 -8.85 5.44 17.01
C GLU A 57 -10.39 5.43 16.93
N ASP A 58 -10.95 5.34 15.72
CA ASP A 58 -12.40 5.24 15.47
C ASP A 58 -12.90 3.78 15.50
N GLY A 59 -12.01 2.82 15.82
CA GLY A 59 -12.32 1.40 15.96
C GLY A 59 -12.19 0.58 14.68
N ALA A 60 -11.53 1.10 13.63
CA ALA A 60 -11.17 0.32 12.47
C ALA A 60 -10.06 -0.70 12.80
N ASP A 61 -10.04 -1.83 12.08
CA ASP A 61 -9.01 -2.86 12.27
C ASP A 61 -7.67 -2.52 11.61
N TRP A 62 -7.71 -1.69 10.57
CA TRP A 62 -6.55 -1.29 9.78
C TRP A 62 -6.80 0.06 9.11
N ASP A 63 -5.72 0.79 8.83
CA ASP A 63 -5.72 2.01 8.03
C ASP A 63 -4.64 1.94 6.96
N VAL A 64 -4.82 2.67 5.86
CA VAL A 64 -3.80 2.78 4.83
C VAL A 64 -3.72 4.20 4.28
N ASP A 65 -2.50 4.72 4.24
CA ASP A 65 -2.15 5.91 3.48
C ASP A 65 -1.32 5.49 2.27
N LEU A 66 -1.80 5.83 1.07
CA LEU A 66 -1.13 5.52 -0.19
C LEU A 66 -0.93 6.79 -0.99
N GLN A 67 0.33 7.20 -1.12
CA GLN A 67 0.73 8.37 -1.88
C GLN A 67 1.54 7.94 -3.10
N VAL A 68 1.21 8.51 -4.26
CA VAL A 68 1.91 8.24 -5.51
C VAL A 68 2.30 9.56 -6.16
N LEU A 69 3.57 9.69 -6.51
CA LEU A 69 4.09 10.80 -7.30
C LEU A 69 4.59 10.27 -8.64
N LEU A 70 4.21 10.94 -9.73
CA LEU A 70 4.73 10.66 -11.07
C LEU A 70 5.81 11.68 -11.43
N HIS A 71 6.97 11.18 -11.82
CA HIS A 71 8.08 12.01 -12.26
C HIS A 71 8.04 12.18 -13.77
N SER A 72 8.29 13.41 -14.23
CA SER A 72 8.48 13.72 -15.65
C SER A 72 9.92 14.21 -15.88
N GLU A 73 10.45 14.04 -17.09
CA GLU A 73 11.87 14.32 -17.39
C GLU A 73 12.29 15.79 -17.16
N ALA A 74 11.34 16.73 -17.15
CA ALA A 74 11.63 18.17 -17.11
C ALA A 74 10.78 18.95 -16.09
N GLY A 75 9.99 18.25 -15.26
CA GLY A 75 8.98 18.87 -14.40
C GLY A 75 9.09 18.47 -12.93
N HIS A 76 8.35 19.18 -12.10
CA HIS A 76 8.12 18.77 -10.72
C HIS A 76 7.30 17.47 -10.69
N PRO A 77 7.54 16.59 -9.70
CA PRO A 77 6.69 15.42 -9.51
C PRO A 77 5.24 15.85 -9.33
N VAL A 78 4.33 15.14 -9.99
CA VAL A 78 2.89 15.41 -9.95
C VAL A 78 2.21 14.31 -9.13
N PRO A 79 1.37 14.66 -8.14
CA PRO A 79 0.64 13.66 -7.39
C PRO A 79 -0.36 12.93 -8.30
N ALA A 80 -0.37 11.60 -8.21
CA ALA A 80 -1.37 10.74 -8.81
C ALA A 80 -2.28 10.15 -7.75
N GLN A 81 -3.58 10.22 -8.00
CA GLN A 81 -4.58 9.58 -7.17
C GLN A 81 -4.57 8.08 -7.45
N ALA A 82 -4.28 7.28 -6.44
CA ALA A 82 -4.43 5.84 -6.48
C ALA A 82 -5.84 5.45 -6.04
N HIS A 83 -6.55 4.70 -6.88
CA HIS A 83 -7.86 4.16 -6.58
C HIS A 83 -7.83 2.64 -6.64
N PHE A 84 -8.14 1.99 -5.53
CA PHE A 84 -8.30 0.56 -5.46
C PHE A 84 -9.73 0.16 -5.79
N ASP A 85 -9.89 -0.65 -6.83
CA ASP A 85 -11.16 -1.18 -7.28
C ASP A 85 -11.34 -2.60 -6.73
N LEU A 86 -12.18 -2.73 -5.71
CA LEU A 86 -12.50 -4.00 -5.05
C LEU A 86 -13.12 -5.05 -5.97
N THR A 87 -13.84 -4.63 -7.02
CA THR A 87 -14.52 -5.54 -7.94
C THR A 87 -13.52 -6.23 -8.85
N THR A 88 -12.51 -5.48 -9.29
CA THR A 88 -11.47 -6.00 -10.19
C THR A 88 -10.20 -6.44 -9.48
N GLY A 89 -10.00 -6.02 -8.22
CA GLY A 89 -8.77 -6.25 -7.46
C GLY A 89 -7.57 -5.53 -8.08
N THR A 90 -7.76 -4.32 -8.60
CA THR A 90 -6.70 -3.55 -9.28
C THR A 90 -6.57 -2.14 -8.71
N VAL A 91 -5.34 -1.60 -8.75
CA VAL A 91 -5.08 -0.19 -8.45
C VAL A 91 -4.95 0.58 -9.75
N ARG A 92 -5.72 1.66 -9.89
CA ARG A 92 -5.65 2.60 -11.02
C ARG A 92 -5.07 3.93 -10.55
N LEU A 93 -4.19 4.51 -11.36
CA LEU A 93 -3.62 5.83 -11.10
C LEU A 93 -4.28 6.89 -11.98
N THR A 94 -4.56 8.05 -11.41
CA THR A 94 -5.04 9.24 -12.13
C THR A 94 -4.20 10.47 -11.75
N PRO A 95 -3.40 11.04 -12.68
CA PRO A 95 -3.17 10.58 -14.05
C PRO A 95 -2.48 9.22 -14.13
N ALA A 96 -2.59 8.54 -15.28
CA ALA A 96 -1.96 7.25 -15.49
C ALA A 96 -0.43 7.36 -15.51
N ALA A 97 0.26 6.36 -14.96
CA ALA A 97 1.71 6.25 -15.02
C ALA A 97 2.15 5.74 -16.42
N GLU A 98 2.02 6.57 -17.44
CA GLU A 98 2.39 6.26 -18.83
C GLU A 98 3.92 6.21 -18.97
N GLN A 99 4.55 5.07 -18.60
CA GLN A 99 6.01 4.85 -18.57
C GLN A 99 6.84 5.88 -17.77
N HIS A 100 6.19 6.79 -17.04
CA HIS A 100 6.83 7.70 -16.12
C HIS A 100 7.39 6.95 -14.90
N PRO A 101 8.57 7.30 -14.39
CA PRO A 101 9.01 6.81 -13.09
C PRO A 101 7.97 7.19 -12.03
N LEU A 102 7.59 6.22 -11.19
CA LEU A 102 6.74 6.49 -10.02
C LEU A 102 7.57 6.44 -8.74
N GLU A 103 7.20 7.30 -7.81
CA GLU A 103 7.51 7.15 -6.40
C GLU A 103 6.20 6.79 -5.68
N LEU A 104 6.26 5.76 -4.85
CA LEU A 104 5.14 5.25 -4.09
C LEU A 104 5.53 5.17 -2.63
N SER A 105 4.77 5.86 -1.79
CA SER A 105 4.83 5.75 -0.34
C SER A 105 3.55 5.09 0.14
N LEU A 106 3.68 4.01 0.89
CA LEU A 106 2.56 3.29 1.48
C LEU A 106 2.82 3.10 2.96
N SER A 107 1.90 3.59 3.79
CA SER A 107 1.86 3.32 5.22
C SER A 107 0.62 2.51 5.53
N LEU A 108 0.80 1.31 6.08
CA LEU A 108 -0.28 0.43 6.51
C LEU A 108 -0.19 0.31 8.02
N SER A 109 -1.27 0.62 8.73
CA SER A 109 -1.34 0.40 10.17
C SER A 109 -2.45 -0.58 10.50
N GLY A 110 -2.31 -1.33 11.58
CA GLY A 110 -3.36 -2.24 12.01
C GLY A 110 -3.24 -2.69 13.45
N THR A 111 -4.37 -3.14 13.97
CA THR A 111 -4.49 -3.70 15.32
C THR A 111 -3.63 -4.98 15.46
N PRO A 112 -3.34 -5.44 16.70
CA PRO A 112 -2.57 -6.66 16.91
C PRO A 112 -3.11 -7.89 16.16
N ALA A 113 -4.43 -8.01 16.05
CA ALA A 113 -5.08 -9.13 15.34
C ALA A 113 -4.85 -9.04 13.82
N PHE A 114 -5.00 -7.85 13.24
CA PHE A 114 -4.68 -7.61 11.84
C PHE A 114 -3.19 -7.86 11.56
N ALA A 115 -2.32 -7.36 12.44
CA ALA A 115 -0.88 -7.49 12.32
C ALA A 115 -0.41 -8.94 12.29
N GLN A 116 -0.92 -9.76 13.21
CA GLN A 116 -0.61 -11.18 13.24
C GLN A 116 -1.01 -11.86 11.92
N ALA A 117 -2.25 -11.64 11.46
CA ALA A 117 -2.75 -12.26 10.25
C ALA A 117 -2.01 -11.79 8.99
N LEU A 118 -1.60 -10.52 8.94
CA LEU A 118 -0.85 -9.94 7.83
C LEU A 118 0.54 -10.56 7.72
N ARG A 119 1.26 -10.69 8.84
CA ARG A 119 2.57 -11.34 8.92
C ARG A 119 2.50 -12.79 8.45
N GLU A 120 1.51 -13.54 8.91
CA GLU A 120 1.29 -14.94 8.48
C GLU A 120 1.01 -15.05 6.98
N GLN A 121 0.26 -14.10 6.42
CA GLN A 121 -0.12 -14.12 5.01
C GLN A 121 1.04 -13.71 4.07
N PHE A 122 1.78 -12.64 4.43
CA PHE A 122 2.73 -11.99 3.54
C PHE A 122 4.20 -12.17 3.93
N ASN A 123 4.48 -12.83 5.06
CA ASN A 123 5.82 -12.96 5.66
C ASN A 123 6.49 -11.59 5.89
N LEU A 124 5.71 -10.59 6.28
CA LEU A 124 6.21 -9.27 6.65
C LEU A 124 6.88 -9.31 8.03
N PRO A 125 7.82 -8.38 8.33
CA PRO A 125 8.43 -8.26 9.64
C PRO A 125 7.42 -7.86 10.74
#